data_AF-A0A1F8DFM2-F1
#
_entry.id   AF-A0A1F8DFM2-F1
#
_cell.length_a   1.000
_cell.length_b   1.000
_cell.length_c   1.000
_cell.angle_alpha   90.00
_cell.angle_beta   90.00
_cell.angle_gamma   90.00
#
_symmetry.space_group_name_H-M   'P 1'
#
loop_
_entity.id
_entity.type
_entity.pdbx_description
1 polymer ?
#
loop_
_entity_poly.entity_id
_entity_poly.type
_entity_poly.pdbx_seq_one_letter_code
_entity_poly.pdbx_strand_id
1 'polypeptide(L)'
;MNLYSLFPESQFLTQAVKVFEDKVLYGKVEDWGKVIHFFGDVDNDELGFGVEEKDILKWHNLLRYYFSQSVNESEFVQRFISGIGRPKEMADEMIRVLENVSDKDKATKIVEDFYDNFEKLISG
;
A
#
# COMPACT_ATOMS: atom_id res chain seq x y z
N MET A 1 -19.52 -11.51 6.55
CA MET A 1 -19.34 -10.05 6.78
C MET A 1 -18.07 -9.64 6.03
N ASN A 2 -18.09 -8.55 5.28
CA ASN A 2 -17.00 -8.15 4.36
C ASN A 2 -16.12 -7.07 5.02
N LEU A 3 -14.79 -7.12 4.83
CA LEU A 3 -13.84 -6.10 5.28
C LEU A 3 -14.31 -4.68 4.91
N TYR A 4 -14.75 -4.49 3.67
CA TYR A 4 -15.19 -3.20 3.14
C TYR A 4 -16.38 -2.58 3.91
N SER A 5 -17.22 -3.40 4.55
CA SER A 5 -18.37 -2.90 5.34
C SER A 5 -17.97 -2.23 6.65
N LEU A 6 -16.69 -2.34 7.05
CA LEU A 6 -16.16 -1.71 8.27
C LEU A 6 -15.65 -0.29 8.02
N PHE A 7 -15.55 0.12 6.76
CA PHE A 7 -15.04 1.42 6.34
C PHE A 7 -16.19 2.33 5.89
N PRO A 8 -16.05 3.65 6.02
CA PRO A 8 -17.05 4.58 5.50
C PRO A 8 -17.07 4.56 3.98
N GLU A 9 -18.23 4.88 3.39
CA GLU A 9 -18.36 5.02 1.94
C GLU A 9 -17.43 6.12 1.41
N SER A 10 -16.77 5.81 0.29
CA SER A 10 -15.86 6.71 -0.41
C SER A 10 -15.62 6.23 -1.84
N GLN A 11 -15.40 7.17 -2.75
CA GLN A 11 -14.90 6.86 -4.09
C GLN A 11 -13.48 6.26 -4.10
N PHE A 12 -12.72 6.46 -3.02
CA PHE A 12 -11.35 5.93 -2.85
C PHE A 12 -11.28 4.82 -1.80
N LEU A 13 -12.41 4.18 -1.50
CA LEU A 13 -12.51 3.14 -0.48
C LEU A 13 -11.51 2.01 -0.74
N THR A 14 -11.42 1.50 -1.96
CA THR A 14 -10.50 0.40 -2.31
C THR A 14 -9.05 0.78 -2.04
N GLN A 15 -8.63 1.99 -2.42
CA GLN A 15 -7.26 2.47 -2.19
C GLN A 15 -6.97 2.64 -0.70
N ALA A 16 -7.92 3.18 0.07
CA ALA A 16 -7.78 3.31 1.51
C ALA A 16 -7.70 1.93 2.19
N VAL A 17 -8.52 0.95 1.79
CA VAL A 17 -8.46 -0.42 2.31
C VAL A 17 -7.11 -1.06 1.98
N LYS A 18 -6.54 -0.83 0.79
CA LYS A 18 -5.19 -1.30 0.46
C LYS A 18 -4.11 -0.72 1.37
N VAL A 19 -4.17 0.58 1.65
CA VAL A 19 -3.25 1.21 2.61
C VAL A 19 -3.41 0.63 4.01
N PHE A 20 -4.64 0.31 4.43
CA PHE A 20 -4.89 -0.35 5.70
C PHE A 20 -4.31 -1.78 5.74
N GLU A 21 -4.52 -2.57 4.69
CA GLU A 21 -3.97 -3.92 4.55
C GLU A 21 -2.43 -3.90 4.62
N ASP A 22 -1.79 -3.01 3.86
CA ASP A 22 -0.33 -2.86 3.86
C ASP A 22 0.20 -2.51 5.25
N LYS A 23 -0.50 -1.65 5.99
CA LYS A 23 -0.15 -1.32 7.38
C LYS A 23 -0.18 -2.55 8.29
N VAL A 24 -1.27 -3.32 8.24
CA VAL A 24 -1.47 -4.51 9.08
C VAL A 24 -0.43 -5.58 8.74
N LEU A 25 -0.16 -5.80 7.46
CA LEU A 25 0.70 -6.87 6.98
C LEU A 25 2.18 -6.50 6.92
N TYR A 26 2.55 -5.22 7.13
CA TYR A 26 3.93 -4.76 7.04
C TYR A 26 4.89 -5.60 7.89
N GLY A 27 4.46 -5.98 9.10
CA GLY A 27 5.26 -6.78 10.03
C GLY A 27 5.37 -8.27 9.69
N LYS A 28 4.62 -8.76 8.69
CA LYS A 28 4.66 -10.17 8.24
C LYS A 28 5.80 -10.44 7.25
N VAL A 29 6.40 -9.39 6.68
CA VAL A 29 7.57 -9.49 5.79
C VAL A 29 8.84 -9.32 6.63
N GLU A 30 9.69 -10.34 6.63
CA GLU A 30 10.88 -10.38 7.50
C GLU A 30 12.04 -9.49 6.98
N ASP A 31 12.13 -9.28 5.67
CA ASP A 31 13.29 -8.65 5.03
C ASP A 31 12.89 -7.62 3.97
N TRP A 32 12.36 -6.49 4.43
CA TRP A 32 12.11 -5.33 3.57
C TRP A 32 13.39 -4.79 2.92
N GLY A 33 14.56 -5.06 3.49
CA GLY A 33 15.85 -4.65 2.94
C GLY A 33 16.09 -5.19 1.53
N LYS A 34 15.75 -6.46 1.28
CA LYS A 34 15.79 -7.05 -0.07
C LYS A 34 14.86 -6.35 -1.05
N VAL A 35 13.63 -6.07 -0.65
CA VAL A 35 12.64 -5.39 -1.50
C VAL A 35 13.10 -3.98 -1.84
N ILE A 36 13.61 -3.24 -0.85
CA ILE A 36 14.11 -1.87 -1.05
C ILE A 36 15.37 -1.87 -1.93
N HIS A 37 16.25 -2.86 -1.76
CA HIS A 37 17.46 -2.97 -2.56
C HIS A 37 17.17 -3.31 -4.03
N PHE A 38 16.13 -4.10 -4.30
CA PHE A 38 15.70 -4.43 -5.66
C PHE A 38 15.42 -3.18 -6.50
N PHE A 39 14.78 -2.16 -5.93
CA PHE A 39 14.53 -0.88 -6.59
C PHE A 39 15.75 0.06 -6.60
N GLY A 40 16.95 -0.45 -6.30
CA GLY A 40 18.20 0.31 -6.28
C GLY A 40 18.77 0.59 -7.66
N ASP A 41 18.52 -0.32 -8.59
CA ASP A 41 19.09 -0.35 -9.93
C ASP A 41 17.97 -0.48 -10.97
N VAL A 42 18.15 0.12 -12.15
CA VAL A 42 17.25 -0.03 -13.29
C VAL A 42 17.71 -1.20 -14.15
N ASP A 43 16.84 -2.17 -14.41
CA ASP A 43 17.15 -3.29 -15.29
C ASP A 43 17.01 -2.89 -16.78
N ASN A 44 17.78 -3.54 -17.65
CA ASN A 44 17.68 -3.36 -19.10
C ASN A 44 16.29 -3.73 -19.64
N ASP A 45 15.62 -4.68 -19.00
CA ASP A 45 14.26 -5.06 -19.35
C ASP A 45 13.27 -3.89 -19.10
N GLU A 46 13.49 -3.09 -18.04
CA GLU A 46 12.67 -1.90 -17.77
C GLU A 46 12.86 -0.81 -18.83
N LEU A 47 14.11 -0.63 -19.29
CA LEU A 47 14.43 0.27 -20.40
C LEU A 47 13.81 -0.20 -21.73
N GLY A 48 13.62 -1.51 -21.89
CA GLY A 48 13.00 -2.13 -23.06
C GLY A 48 11.55 -1.68 -23.30
N PHE A 49 10.87 -1.13 -22.28
CA PHE A 49 9.50 -0.59 -22.40
C PHE A 49 9.46 0.83 -22.99
N GLY A 50 10.60 1.43 -23.35
CA GLY A 50 10.65 2.78 -23.93
C GLY A 50 10.41 3.90 -22.92
N VAL A 51 10.56 3.61 -21.63
CA VAL A 51 10.51 4.62 -20.55
C VAL A 51 11.92 5.13 -20.29
N GLU A 52 12.08 6.43 -20.11
CA GLU A 52 13.37 7.01 -19.77
C GLU A 52 13.83 6.55 -18.38
N GLU A 53 15.12 6.20 -18.26
CA GLU A 53 15.75 5.75 -17.01
C GLU A 53 15.43 6.69 -15.83
N LYS A 54 15.46 8.01 -16.07
CA LYS A 54 15.16 9.02 -15.05
C LYS A 54 13.76 8.88 -14.46
N ASP A 55 12.79 8.44 -15.25
CA ASP A 55 11.39 8.30 -14.82
C ASP A 55 11.17 6.96 -14.13
N ILE A 56 11.88 5.90 -14.56
CA ILE A 56 11.95 4.62 -13.82
C ILE A 56 12.54 4.87 -12.42
N LEU A 57 13.66 5.60 -12.34
CA LEU A 57 14.29 5.95 -11.06
C LEU A 57 13.38 6.76 -10.15
N LYS A 58 12.49 7.61 -10.67
CA LYS A 58 11.48 8.30 -9.84
C LYS A 58 10.52 7.30 -9.20
N TRP A 59 10.01 6.34 -9.97
CA TRP A 59 9.13 5.28 -9.47
C TRP A 59 9.84 4.40 -8.45
N HIS A 60 11.06 3.96 -8.75
CA HIS A 60 11.89 3.18 -7.84
C HIS A 60 12.11 3.92 -6.51
N ASN A 61 12.48 5.21 -6.55
CA ASN A 61 12.67 6.00 -5.34
C ASN A 61 11.37 6.16 -4.53
N LEU A 62 10.23 6.33 -5.20
CA LEU A 62 8.92 6.38 -4.54
C LEU A 62 8.59 5.06 -3.83
N LEU A 63 8.81 3.93 -4.49
CA LEU A 63 8.57 2.59 -3.95
C LEU A 63 9.54 2.27 -2.80
N ARG A 64 10.82 2.62 -2.93
CA ARG A 64 11.80 2.50 -1.85
C ARG A 64 11.37 3.25 -0.61
N TYR A 65 10.91 4.50 -0.79
CA TYR A 65 10.36 5.27 0.31
C TYR A 65 9.12 4.59 0.91
N TYR A 66 8.20 4.12 0.05
CA TYR A 66 6.98 3.43 0.47
C TYR A 66 7.28 2.21 1.35
N PHE A 67 8.25 1.37 0.96
CA PHE A 67 8.59 0.15 1.68
C PHE A 67 9.56 0.36 2.86
N SER A 68 10.26 1.49 2.92
CA SER A 68 11.25 1.78 3.97
C SER A 68 10.69 1.94 5.37
N GLN A 69 9.38 2.12 5.49
CA GLN A 69 8.69 2.28 6.76
C GLN A 69 7.29 1.70 6.66
N SER A 70 6.75 1.25 7.79
CA SER A 70 5.33 0.92 7.88
C SER A 70 4.50 2.15 7.54
N VAL A 71 3.33 1.94 6.94
CA VAL A 71 2.34 2.99 6.70
C VAL A 71 1.81 3.51 8.03
N ASN A 72 2.59 4.40 8.64
CA ASN A 72 2.19 5.17 9.79
C ASN A 72 1.99 6.60 9.30
N GLU A 73 0.78 7.10 9.55
CA GLU A 73 0.40 8.50 9.45
C GLU A 73 -0.14 9.00 8.10
N SER A 74 -0.97 10.03 8.22
CA SER A 74 -1.57 10.80 7.14
C SER A 74 -0.52 11.42 6.22
N GLU A 75 0.65 11.78 6.74
CA GLU A 75 1.77 12.31 5.96
C GLU A 75 2.28 11.32 4.91
N PHE A 76 2.35 10.03 5.26
CA PHE A 76 2.76 8.98 4.34
C PHE A 76 1.80 8.87 3.15
N VAL A 77 0.48 8.86 3.44
CA VAL A 77 -0.56 8.82 2.39
C VAL A 77 -0.48 10.05 1.50
N GLN A 78 -0.34 11.25 2.08
CA GLN A 78 -0.19 12.49 1.30
C GLN A 78 1.02 12.44 0.38
N ARG A 79 2.18 12.02 0.89
CA ARG A 79 3.42 11.95 0.11
C ARG A 79 3.33 10.91 -1.00
N PHE A 80 2.75 9.74 -0.74
CA PHE A 80 2.57 8.72 -1.76
C PHE A 80 1.61 9.19 -2.87
N ILE A 81 0.44 9.71 -2.50
CA ILE A 81 -0.57 10.20 -3.45
C ILE A 81 -0.02 11.35 -4.30
N SER A 82 0.69 12.30 -3.67
CA SER A 82 1.38 13.36 -4.41
C SER A 82 2.48 12.81 -5.33
N GLY A 83 3.26 11.83 -4.85
CA GLY A 83 4.33 11.19 -5.60
C GLY A 83 3.86 10.47 -6.88
N ILE A 84 2.65 9.92 -6.87
CA ILE A 84 2.02 9.33 -8.07
C ILE A 84 1.23 10.34 -8.91
N GLY A 85 1.41 11.65 -8.66
CA GLY A 85 0.78 12.72 -9.43
C GLY A 85 -0.72 12.86 -9.22
N ARG A 86 -1.23 12.42 -8.06
CA ARG A 86 -2.66 12.50 -7.72
C ARG A 86 -2.98 13.71 -6.85
N PRO A 87 -4.22 14.23 -6.94
CA PRO A 87 -4.62 15.44 -6.26
C PRO A 87 -4.70 15.27 -4.73
N LYS A 88 -4.48 16.35 -3.97
CA LYS A 88 -4.51 16.35 -2.50
C LYS A 88 -5.85 15.89 -1.94
N GLU A 89 -6.94 16.21 -2.64
CA GLU A 89 -8.30 15.81 -2.31
C GLU A 89 -8.45 14.28 -2.22
N MET A 90 -7.70 13.54 -3.05
CA MET A 90 -7.66 12.08 -2.96
C MET A 90 -6.98 11.61 -1.68
N ALA A 91 -5.86 12.24 -1.31
CA ALA A 91 -5.16 11.90 -0.06
C ALA A 91 -6.01 12.21 1.16
N ASP A 92 -6.60 13.40 1.22
CA ASP A 92 -7.44 13.84 2.34
C ASP A 92 -8.64 12.91 2.54
N GLU A 93 -9.28 12.49 1.44
CA GLU A 93 -10.39 11.55 1.49
C GLU A 93 -9.96 10.14 1.92
N MET A 94 -8.82 9.64 1.44
CA MET A 94 -8.28 8.35 1.90
C MET A 94 -7.94 8.37 3.38
N ILE A 95 -7.37 9.48 3.88
CA ILE A 95 -7.07 9.67 5.30
C ILE A 95 -8.36 9.64 6.12
N ARG A 96 -9.40 10.37 5.70
CA ARG A 96 -10.72 10.32 6.34
C ARG A 96 -11.23 8.89 6.45
N VAL A 97 -11.14 8.10 5.39
CA VAL A 97 -11.60 6.71 5.37
C VAL A 97 -10.81 5.85 6.38
N LEU A 98 -9.48 5.98 6.41
CA LEU A 98 -8.60 5.24 7.31
C LEU A 98 -8.80 5.62 8.80
N GLU A 99 -9.10 6.88 9.07
CA GLU A 99 -9.33 7.37 10.44
C GLU A 99 -10.67 6.88 10.99
N ASN A 100 -11.68 6.74 10.13
CA ASN A 100 -13.08 6.45 10.49
C ASN A 100 -13.50 4.98 10.29
N VAL A 101 -12.55 4.04 10.35
CA VAL A 101 -12.86 2.60 10.39
C VAL A 101 -13.66 2.29 11.66
N SER A 102 -14.87 1.74 11.48
CA SER A 102 -15.85 1.52 12.55
C SER A 102 -15.38 0.54 13.64
N ASP A 103 -14.60 -0.47 13.26
CA ASP A 103 -14.04 -1.48 14.16
C ASP A 103 -12.66 -1.91 13.63
N LYS A 104 -11.61 -1.24 14.12
CA LYS A 104 -10.22 -1.45 13.67
C LYS A 104 -9.68 -2.82 14.04
N ASP A 105 -10.01 -3.34 15.22
CA ASP A 105 -9.53 -4.64 15.69
C ASP A 105 -10.14 -5.75 14.83
N LYS A 106 -11.43 -5.66 14.54
CA LYS A 106 -12.10 -6.61 13.66
C LYS A 106 -11.60 -6.52 12.22
N ALA A 107 -11.38 -5.31 11.70
CA ALA A 107 -10.82 -5.13 10.36
C ALA A 107 -9.41 -5.75 10.26
N THR A 108 -8.57 -5.50 11.26
CA THR A 108 -7.21 -6.08 11.37
C THR A 108 -7.29 -7.60 11.37
N LYS A 109 -8.14 -8.18 12.23
CA LYS A 109 -8.31 -9.62 12.31
C LYS A 109 -8.76 -10.24 10.99
N ILE A 110 -9.68 -9.61 10.25
CA ILE A 110 -10.11 -10.12 8.94
C ILE A 110 -8.93 -10.17 7.96
N VAL A 111 -8.08 -9.14 7.94
CA VAL A 111 -6.89 -9.09 7.08
C VAL A 111 -5.88 -10.17 7.47
N GLU A 112 -5.59 -10.31 8.76
CA GLU A 112 -4.67 -11.33 9.27
C GLU A 112 -5.20 -12.75 9.02
N ASP A 113 -6.47 -13.02 9.31
CA ASP A 113 -7.11 -14.32 9.09
C ASP A 113 -7.06 -14.71 7.61
N PHE A 114 -7.26 -13.74 6.70
CA PHE A 114 -7.14 -13.99 5.26
C PHE A 114 -5.71 -14.34 4.86
N TYR A 115 -4.72 -13.58 5.34
CA TYR A 115 -3.30 -13.82 5.06
C TYR A 115 -2.85 -15.20 5.59
N ASP A 116 -3.14 -15.48 6.86
CA ASP A 116 -2.69 -16.71 7.54
C ASP A 116 -3.37 -17.98 6.98
N ASN A 117 -4.50 -17.84 6.28
CA ASN A 117 -5.22 -18.97 5.66
C ASN A 117 -5.21 -18.96 4.14
N PHE A 118 -4.48 -18.04 3.49
CA PHE A 118 -4.49 -17.86 2.04
C PHE A 118 -4.20 -19.16 1.28
N GLU A 119 -3.16 -19.88 1.69
CA GLU A 119 -2.77 -21.17 1.10
C GLU A 119 -3.92 -22.19 1.10
N LYS A 120 -4.68 -22.28 2.19
CA LYS A 120 -5.81 -23.21 2.29
C LYS A 120 -6.97 -22.83 1.37
N LEU A 121 -7.11 -21.55 1.03
CA LEU A 121 -8.18 -21.04 0.17
C LEU A 121 -7.88 -21.29 -1.32
N ILE A 122 -6.60 -21.34 -1.71
CA ILE A 122 -6.18 -21.56 -3.09
C ILE A 122 -5.82 -23.03 -3.41
N SER A 123 -5.62 -23.86 -2.38
CA SER A 123 -5.31 -25.29 -2.51
C SER A 123 -6.54 -26.20 -2.58
N GLY A 124 -7.74 -25.60 -2.71
CA GLY A 124 -9.03 -26.31 -2.76
C GLY A 124 -9.43 -26.76 -4.15
#